data_AF-A0AAU5IUX2-F1
#
_entry.id   AF-A0AAU5IUX2-F1
#
_cell.length_a   1.000
_cell.length_b   1.000
_cell.length_c   1.000
_cell.angle_alpha   90.00
_cell.angle_beta   90.00
_cell.angle_gamma   90.00
#
_symmetry.space_group_name_H-M   'P 1'
#
loop_
_entity.id
_entity.type
_entity.pdbx_description
1 polymer ?
#
loop_
_entity_poly.entity_id
_entity_poly.type
_entity_poly.pdbx_seq_one_letter_code
_entity_poly.pdbx_strand_id
1 'polypeptide(L)'
;MDGTGIEAVDVILVWGGAVTVLAGAVVAVWRAVRGALHLVGRVDEFMDDWTGESDRPGVPGRPGVMARVSGIEDRLTAVEHEMYPNSGASLRDAVDLANHRLAQLCPDEGAPIASPPAARPPAATS
;
A
#
# COMPACT_ATOMS: atom_id res chain seq x y z
N MET A 1 5.08 6.24 60.90
CA MET A 1 5.57 7.46 60.23
C MET A 1 5.37 8.55 61.24
N ASP A 2 6.44 8.88 61.96
CA ASP A 2 6.35 9.94 62.96
C ASP A 2 6.25 11.26 62.18
N GLY A 3 5.08 11.89 62.28
CA GLY A 3 4.83 13.21 61.73
C GLY A 3 5.85 14.21 62.28
N THR A 4 6.03 15.33 61.59
CA THR A 4 7.09 16.32 61.89
C THR A 4 6.98 16.97 63.29
N GLY A 5 6.01 16.56 64.11
CA GLY A 5 5.72 17.09 65.44
C GLY A 5 4.94 18.41 65.40
N ILE A 6 4.70 18.95 64.19
CA ILE A 6 3.99 20.20 63.95
C ILE A 6 2.78 19.87 63.09
N GLU A 7 1.59 19.85 63.68
CA GLU A 7 0.33 19.47 62.98
C GLU A 7 0.12 20.26 61.69
N ALA A 8 0.49 21.55 61.67
CA ALA A 8 0.37 22.39 60.48
C ALA A 8 1.22 21.90 59.30
N VAL A 9 2.42 21.37 59.56
CA VAL A 9 3.33 20.89 58.52
C VAL A 9 2.82 19.58 57.91
N ASP A 10 2.34 18.66 58.75
CA ASP A 10 1.79 17.39 58.29
C ASP A 10 0.51 17.59 57.46
N VAL A 11 -0.36 18.54 57.84
CA VAL A 11 -1.55 18.91 57.07
C VAL A 11 -1.18 19.48 55.70
N ILE A 12 -0.19 20.36 55.62
CA ILE A 12 0.28 20.94 54.35
C ILE A 12 0.88 19.86 53.45
N LEU A 13 1.64 18.91 54.01
CA LEU A 13 2.24 17.82 53.24
C LEU A 13 1.17 16.89 52.65
N VAL A 14 0.16 16.52 53.44
CA VAL A 14 -0.92 15.64 52.97
C VAL A 14 -1.77 16.32 51.90
N TRP A 15 -2.24 17.54 52.15
CA TRP A 15 -3.08 18.26 51.18
C TRP A 15 -2.28 18.71 49.96
N GLY A 16 -1.04 19.16 50.12
CA GLY A 16 -0.15 19.51 49.02
C GLY A 16 0.15 18.32 48.12
N GLY A 17 0.41 17.14 48.70
CA GLY A 17 0.57 15.89 47.97
C GLY A 17 -0.70 15.50 47.22
N ALA A 18 -1.85 15.52 47.89
CA ALA A 18 -3.15 15.19 47.29
C ALA A 18 -3.49 16.12 46.10
N VAL A 19 -3.27 17.43 46.26
CA VAL A 19 -3.48 18.41 45.18
C VAL A 19 -2.53 18.16 44.01
N THR A 20 -1.27 17.83 44.29
CA THR A 20 -0.28 17.55 43.24
C THR A 20 -0.63 16.31 42.43
N VAL A 21 -1.05 15.23 43.10
CA VAL A 21 -1.49 13.99 42.44
C VAL A 21 -2.76 14.26 41.61
N LEU A 22 -3.72 14.99 42.17
CA LEU A 22 -4.95 15.33 41.47
C LEU A 22 -4.67 16.20 40.23
N ALA A 23 -3.85 17.23 40.36
CA ALA A 23 -3.44 18.09 39.27
C ALA A 23 -2.71 17.29 38.17
N GLY A 24 -1.80 16.40 38.56
CA GLY A 24 -1.11 15.50 37.63
C GLY A 24 -2.07 14.59 36.88
N ALA A 25 -3.05 13.99 37.58
CA ALA A 25 -4.07 13.15 36.96
C ALA A 25 -4.93 13.93 35.96
N VAL A 26 -5.37 15.14 36.32
CA VAL A 26 -6.16 16.01 35.43
C VAL A 26 -5.35 16.36 34.17
N VAL A 27 -4.08 16.74 34.32
CA VAL A 27 -3.21 17.06 33.17
C VAL A 27 -3.00 15.83 32.28
N ALA A 28 -2.77 14.65 32.87
CA ALA A 28 -2.60 13.41 32.11
C ALA A 28 -3.86 13.07 31.30
N VAL A 29 -5.03 13.15 31.92
CA VAL A 29 -6.32 12.93 31.23
C VAL A 29 -6.52 13.96 30.13
N TRP A 30 -6.27 15.24 30.40
CA TRP A 30 -6.41 16.29 29.39
C TRP A 30 -5.51 16.06 28.17
N ARG A 31 -4.25 15.65 28.39
CA ARG A 31 -3.33 15.32 27.29
C ARG A 31 -3.79 14.10 26.51
N ALA A 32 -4.28 13.06 27.20
CA ALA A 32 -4.81 11.86 26.55
C ALA A 32 -6.03 12.19 25.68
N VAL A 33 -6.98 12.95 26.21
CA VAL A 33 -8.17 13.40 25.47
C VAL A 33 -7.76 14.24 24.24
N ARG A 34 -6.85 15.21 24.43
CA ARG A 34 -6.38 16.04 23.31
C ARG A 34 -5.68 15.21 22.23
N GLY A 35 -4.87 14.23 22.62
CA GLY A 35 -4.22 13.30 21.71
C GLY A 35 -5.23 12.44 20.94
N ALA A 36 -6.22 11.89 21.65
CA ALA A 36 -7.29 11.11 21.04
C ALA A 36 -8.10 11.91 20.02
N LEU A 37 -8.51 13.14 20.36
CA LEU A 37 -9.22 14.03 19.44
C LEU A 37 -8.41 14.34 18.17
N HIS A 38 -7.09 14.53 18.32
CA HIS A 38 -6.21 14.77 17.17
C HIS A 38 -6.04 13.53 16.29
N LEU A 39 -6.10 12.34 16.88
CA LEU A 39 -6.04 11.07 16.14
C LEU A 39 -7.35 10.81 15.39
N VAL A 40 -8.50 11.10 16.02
CA VAL A 40 -9.81 10.95 15.40
C VAL A 40 -9.91 11.77 14.12
N GLY A 41 -9.52 13.06 14.15
CA GLY A 41 -9.57 13.88 12.94
C GLY A 41 -8.74 13.31 11.78
N ARG A 42 -7.59 12.69 12.08
CA ARG A 42 -6.76 12.04 11.05
C ARG A 42 -7.38 10.74 10.51
N VAL A 43 -8.09 10.01 11.36
CA VAL A 43 -8.81 8.80 10.94
C VAL A 43 -10.02 9.19 10.08
N ASP A 44 -10.73 10.26 10.41
CA ASP A 44 -11.84 10.76 9.60
C ASP A 44 -11.36 11.17 8.21
N GLU A 45 -10.27 11.95 8.10
CA GLU A 45 -9.66 12.31 6.81
C GLU A 45 -9.26 11.06 5.98
N PHE A 46 -8.73 10.03 6.65
CA PHE A 46 -8.38 8.78 5.99
C PHE A 46 -9.62 8.01 5.51
N MET A 47 -10.67 7.96 6.33
CA MET A 47 -11.94 7.34 5.98
C MET A 47 -12.63 8.08 4.83
N ASP A 48 -12.57 9.40 4.80
CA ASP A 48 -13.12 10.21 3.72
C ASP A 48 -12.39 9.92 2.39
N ASP A 49 -11.05 9.81 2.37
CA ASP A 49 -10.33 9.45 1.14
C ASP A 49 -10.57 7.98 0.74
N TRP A 50 -10.71 7.08 1.72
CA TRP A 50 -11.00 5.67 1.48
C TRP A 50 -12.39 5.45 0.87
N THR A 51 -13.40 6.10 1.44
CA THR A 51 -14.81 5.97 1.04
C THR A 51 -15.13 6.85 -0.18
N GLY A 52 -14.43 7.98 -0.31
CA GLY A 52 -14.71 9.04 -1.28
C GLY A 52 -15.79 10.00 -0.80
N GLU A 53 -15.84 11.19 -1.40
CA GLU A 53 -16.93 12.12 -1.19
C GLU A 53 -18.11 11.82 -2.12
N SER A 54 -19.31 11.78 -1.55
CA SER A 54 -20.56 11.69 -2.31
C SER A 54 -20.79 12.93 -3.17
N ASP A 55 -21.49 12.72 -4.30
CA ASP A 55 -21.91 13.79 -5.20
C ASP A 55 -22.74 14.84 -4.46
N ARG A 56 -22.37 16.11 -4.60
CA ARG A 56 -23.10 17.25 -4.02
C ARG A 56 -23.66 18.11 -5.16
N PRO A 57 -24.81 18.79 -4.97
CA PRO A 57 -25.40 19.60 -6.03
C PRO A 57 -24.41 20.63 -6.58
N GLY A 58 -23.98 20.45 -7.83
CA GLY A 58 -23.03 21.34 -8.52
C GLY A 58 -21.54 21.01 -8.35
N VAL A 59 -21.17 19.97 -7.59
CA VAL A 59 -19.77 19.54 -7.45
C VAL A 59 -19.68 18.01 -7.61
N PRO A 60 -18.96 17.51 -8.63
CA PRO A 60 -18.77 16.08 -8.78
C PRO A 60 -18.00 15.50 -7.59
N GLY A 61 -18.52 14.42 -7.03
CA GLY A 61 -17.96 13.67 -5.92
C GLY A 61 -16.56 13.16 -6.23
N ARG A 62 -15.73 13.03 -5.19
CA ARG A 62 -14.36 12.56 -5.35
C ARG A 62 -14.35 11.03 -5.21
N PRO A 63 -13.90 10.27 -6.22
CA PRO A 63 -13.93 8.81 -6.17
C PRO A 63 -12.99 8.31 -5.08
N GLY A 64 -13.54 7.51 -4.18
CA GLY A 64 -12.81 6.82 -3.11
C GLY A 64 -11.87 5.75 -3.64
N VAL A 65 -11.03 5.21 -2.75
CA VAL A 65 -10.01 4.22 -3.10
C VAL A 65 -10.63 2.96 -3.71
N MET A 66 -11.72 2.44 -3.15
CA MET A 66 -12.37 1.22 -3.67
C MET A 66 -12.87 1.37 -5.12
N ALA A 67 -13.40 2.54 -5.48
CA ALA A 67 -13.83 2.83 -6.84
C ALA A 67 -12.63 2.89 -7.80
N ARG A 68 -11.48 3.42 -7.36
CA ARG A 68 -10.25 3.44 -8.16
C ARG A 68 -9.67 2.05 -8.33
N VAL A 69 -9.67 1.23 -7.29
CA VAL A 69 -9.18 -0.16 -7.34
C VAL A 69 -10.01 -0.98 -8.32
N SER A 70 -11.34 -0.91 -8.25
CA SER A 70 -12.23 -1.56 -9.23
C SER A 70 -11.90 -1.13 -10.67
N GLY A 71 -11.69 0.16 -10.93
CA GLY A 71 -11.31 0.61 -12.27
C GLY A 71 -9.93 0.13 -12.73
N ILE A 72 -9.01 -0.19 -11.81
CA ILE A 72 -7.71 -0.80 -12.13
C ILE A 72 -7.89 -2.29 -12.42
N GLU A 73 -8.70 -2.99 -11.62
CA GLU A 73 -9.02 -4.40 -11.82
C GLU A 73 -9.68 -4.62 -13.19
N ASP A 74 -10.66 -3.79 -13.57
CA ASP A 74 -11.31 -3.88 -14.87
C ASP A 74 -10.32 -3.72 -16.03
N ARG A 75 -9.39 -2.75 -15.91
CA ARG A 75 -8.33 -2.54 -16.91
C ARG A 75 -7.36 -3.72 -16.94
N LEU A 76 -7.04 -4.28 -15.78
CA LEU A 76 -6.17 -5.44 -15.68
C LEU A 76 -6.82 -6.68 -16.30
N THR A 77 -8.12 -6.89 -16.06
CA THR A 77 -8.91 -7.94 -16.70
C THR A 77 -8.97 -7.75 -18.21
N ALA A 78 -9.15 -6.52 -18.70
CA ALA A 78 -9.12 -6.25 -20.14
C ALA A 78 -7.74 -6.59 -20.75
N VAL A 79 -6.65 -6.19 -20.09
CA VAL A 79 -5.28 -6.51 -20.54
C VAL A 79 -5.01 -8.02 -20.47
N GLU A 80 -5.44 -8.70 -19.41
CA GLU A 80 -5.33 -10.15 -19.29
C GLU A 80 -6.14 -10.86 -20.38
N HIS A 81 -7.32 -10.33 -20.72
CA HIS A 81 -8.12 -10.78 -21.84
C HIS A 81 -7.50 -10.47 -23.22
N GLU A 82 -6.59 -9.51 -23.33
CA GLU A 82 -5.84 -9.34 -24.57
C GLU A 82 -4.64 -10.29 -24.66
N MET A 83 -4.09 -10.69 -23.51
CA MET A 83 -2.85 -11.48 -23.42
C MET A 83 -3.05 -12.99 -23.31
N TYR A 84 -4.22 -13.46 -22.87
CA TYR A 84 -4.40 -14.87 -22.46
C TYR A 84 -5.55 -15.70 -23.07
N PRO A 85 -6.63 -15.17 -23.67
CA PRO A 85 -7.64 -16.04 -24.23
C PRO A 85 -7.19 -16.52 -25.62
N ASN A 86 -7.01 -17.84 -25.75
CA ASN A 86 -6.94 -18.54 -27.04
C ASN A 86 -8.32 -18.55 -27.74
N SER A 87 -9.02 -17.42 -27.79
CA SER A 87 -10.37 -17.31 -28.35
C SER A 87 -10.36 -17.05 -29.87
N GLY A 88 -9.18 -16.86 -30.46
CA GLY A 88 -9.00 -16.55 -31.88
C GLY A 88 -9.05 -15.05 -32.21
N ALA A 89 -9.27 -14.19 -31.21
CA ALA A 89 -9.35 -12.73 -31.38
C ALA A 89 -8.35 -11.95 -30.50
N SER A 90 -7.51 -12.66 -29.73
CA SER A 90 -6.46 -12.04 -28.91
C SER A 90 -5.32 -11.51 -29.78
N LEU A 91 -4.62 -10.48 -29.29
CA LEU A 91 -3.37 -10.00 -29.89
C LEU A 91 -2.32 -11.11 -30.00
N ARG A 92 -2.29 -12.03 -29.04
CA ARG A 92 -1.40 -13.19 -29.06
C ARG A 92 -1.73 -14.12 -30.23
N ASP A 93 -3.01 -14.41 -30.45
CA ASP A 93 -3.46 -15.23 -31.59
C ASP A 93 -3.10 -14.56 -32.92
N ALA A 94 -3.24 -13.24 -33.01
CA ALA A 94 -2.85 -12.48 -34.20
C ALA A 94 -1.33 -12.54 -34.46
N VAL A 95 -0.51 -12.43 -33.41
CA VAL A 95 0.96 -12.57 -33.50
C VAL A 95 1.36 -13.99 -33.87
N ASP A 96 0.75 -15.01 -33.25
CA ASP A 96 1.03 -16.43 -33.54
C ASP A 96 0.64 -16.77 -34.99
N LEU A 97 -0.50 -16.26 -35.47
CA LEU A 97 -0.92 -16.40 -36.86
C LEU A 97 0.03 -15.68 -37.82
N ALA A 98 0.48 -14.47 -37.48
CA ALA A 98 1.44 -13.72 -38.29
C ALA A 98 2.79 -14.46 -38.38
N ASN A 99 3.29 -14.97 -37.26
CA ASN A 99 4.52 -15.79 -37.21
C ASN A 99 4.36 -17.06 -38.03
N HIS A 100 3.22 -17.76 -37.92
CA HIS A 100 2.94 -18.96 -38.71
C HIS A 100 2.93 -18.66 -40.22
N ARG A 101 2.28 -17.58 -40.63
CA ARG A 101 2.28 -17.14 -42.04
C ARG A 101 3.67 -16.76 -42.52
N LEU A 102 4.45 -16.05 -41.70
CA LEU A 102 5.82 -15.70 -42.02
C LEU A 102 6.69 -16.95 -42.21
N ALA A 103 6.55 -17.96 -41.35
CA ALA A 103 7.24 -19.24 -41.49
C ALA A 103 6.86 -20.01 -42.76
N GLN A 104 5.66 -19.80 -43.30
CA GLN A 104 5.27 -20.39 -44.60
C GLN A 104 5.84 -19.62 -45.79
N LEU A 105 6.02 -18.31 -45.68
CA LEU A 105 6.60 -17.45 -46.72
C LEU A 105 8.14 -17.51 -46.74
N CYS A 106 8.72 -17.71 -45.57
CA CYS A 106 10.14 -17.96 -45.35
C CYS A 106 10.31 -19.33 -44.69
N PRO A 107 10.01 -20.44 -45.39
CA PRO A 107 10.22 -21.78 -44.88
C PRO A 107 11.74 -22.01 -44.83
N ASP A 108 12.37 -21.62 -43.73
CA ASP A 108 13.80 -21.62 -43.43
C ASP A 108 14.73 -21.80 -44.65
N GLU A 109 15.48 -20.75 -45.00
CA GLU A 109 16.88 -21.00 -45.33
C GLU A 109 17.51 -21.65 -44.09
N GLY A 110 17.54 -22.97 -44.07
CA GLY A 110 18.01 -23.77 -42.94
C GLY A 110 19.43 -23.38 -42.55
N ALA A 111 19.57 -22.61 -41.49
CA ALA A 111 20.76 -22.63 -40.66
C ALA A 111 20.29 -22.91 -39.24
N PRO A 112 20.61 -24.09 -38.64
CA PRO A 112 20.53 -24.19 -37.20
C PRO A 112 21.37 -23.03 -36.65
N ILE A 113 20.80 -22.25 -35.73
CA ILE A 113 21.59 -21.29 -34.95
C ILE A 113 22.75 -22.11 -34.39
N ALA A 114 23.94 -21.91 -34.97
CA ALA A 114 25.11 -22.65 -34.59
C ALA A 114 25.26 -22.44 -33.08
N SER A 115 25.16 -23.53 -32.31
CA SER A 115 25.51 -23.49 -30.90
C SER A 115 26.84 -22.72 -30.79
N PRO A 116 26.95 -21.74 -29.88
CA PRO A 116 28.18 -20.99 -29.72
C PRO A 116 29.34 -21.99 -29.60
N PRO A 117 30.45 -21.79 -30.33
CA PRO A 117 31.51 -22.80 -30.43
C PRO A 117 31.93 -23.19 -29.02
N ALA A 118 31.82 -24.48 -28.71
CA ALA A 118 32.26 -25.02 -27.43
C ALA A 118 33.68 -24.52 -27.17
N ALA A 119 33.86 -23.81 -26.05
CA ALA A 119 35.14 -23.24 -25.67
C ALA A 119 36.21 -24.33 -25.74
N ARG A 120 37.24 -24.10 -26.55
CA ARG A 120 38.37 -25.00 -26.71
C ARG A 120 38.99 -25.23 -25.32
N PRO A 121 39.14 -26.47 -24.83
CA PRO A 121 39.78 -26.70 -23.53
C PRO A 121 41.22 -26.15 -23.57
N PRO A 122 41.73 -25.57 -22.48
CA PRO A 122 43.08 -25.02 -22.45
C PRO A 122 44.07 -26.15 -22.74
N ALA A 123 44.97 -25.90 -23.70
CA ALA A 123 46.06 -26.80 -24.00
C ALA A 123 46.86 -27.03 -22.72
N ALA A 124 46.91 -28.28 -22.26
CA ALA A 124 47.84 -28.68 -21.21
C ALA A 124 49.26 -28.47 -21.74
N THR A 125 49.94 -27.47 -21.21
CA THR A 125 51.37 -27.29 -21.36
C THR A 125 52.08 -28.37 -20.56
N SER A 126 52.77 -29.28 -21.25
CA SER A 126 53.90 -30.03 -20.71
C SER A 126 55.18 -29.23 -20.86
#